data_AF-A0A6N4TIX8-F1
#
_entry.id   AF-A0A6N4TIX8-F1
#
_cell.length_a   1.000
_cell.length_b   1.000
_cell.length_c   1.000
_cell.angle_alpha   90.00
_cell.angle_beta   90.00
_cell.angle_gamma   90.00
#
_symmetry.space_group_name_H-M   'P 1'
#
loop_
_entity.id
_entity.type
_entity.pdbx_description
1 polymer ?
#
loop_
_entity_poly.entity_id
_entity_poly.type
_entity_poly.pdbx_seq_one_letter_code
_entity_poly.pdbx_strand_id
1 'polypeptide(L)' 'MTTSGFVDPENHLYTNLAFWFSDQYDIPTKMGVYQGLNRSVFRSKKEFQGSIVKHIEKVMEYYEVCNEV' A
#
# COMPACT_ATOMS: atom_id res chain seq x y z
N MET A 1 -28.15 -2.10 7.93
CA MET A 1 -26.99 -1.21 7.67
C MET A 1 -26.26 -1.79 6.48
N THR A 2 -26.30 -1.13 5.33
CA THR A 2 -25.60 -1.62 4.12
C THR A 2 -24.15 -1.14 4.18
N THR A 3 -23.19 -2.07 4.25
CA THR A 3 -21.76 -1.75 4.15
C THR A 3 -21.28 -2.02 2.73
N SER A 4 -20.14 -1.44 2.33
CA SER A 4 -19.51 -1.70 1.03
C SER A 4 -18.87 -3.11 0.92
N GLY A 5 -19.40 -4.09 1.65
CA GLY A 5 -18.82 -5.45 1.77
C GLY A 5 -17.77 -5.60 2.88
N PHE A 6 -17.62 -4.60 3.75
CA PHE A 6 -16.68 -4.65 4.88
C PHE A 6 -17.19 -5.48 6.05
N VAL A 7 -18.51 -5.54 6.23
CA VAL A 7 -19.14 -6.31 7.31
C VAL A 7 -20.09 -7.30 6.69
N ASP A 8 -19.96 -8.55 7.12
CA ASP A 8 -20.89 -9.61 6.78
C ASP A 8 -22.29 -9.29 7.37
N PRO A 9 -23.35 -9.21 6.55
CA PRO A 9 -24.66 -8.81 7.02
C PRO A 9 -25.30 -9.79 8.02
N GLU A 10 -24.95 -11.07 7.94
CA GLU A 10 -25.58 -12.14 8.74
C GLU A 10 -24.88 -12.32 10.09
N ASN A 11 -23.55 -12.35 10.09
CA ASN A 11 -22.72 -12.66 11.26
C ASN A 11 -22.13 -11.42 11.92
N HIS A 12 -22.26 -10.24 11.30
CA HIS A 12 -21.68 -8.97 11.76
C HIS A 12 -20.16 -9.00 11.96
N LEU A 13 -19.47 -9.92 11.29
CA LEU A 13 -18.01 -10.02 11.30
C LEU A 13 -17.39 -9.16 10.20
N TYR A 14 -16.19 -8.66 10.44
CA TYR A 14 -15.41 -7.97 9.43
C TYR A 14 -14.85 -8.94 8.40
N THR A 15 -14.92 -8.57 7.13
CA THR A 15 -14.34 -9.36 6.04
C THR A 15 -12.83 -9.13 5.93
N ASN A 16 -12.11 -10.03 5.24
CA ASN A 16 -10.69 -9.82 4.95
C ASN A 16 -10.43 -8.54 4.14
N LEU A 17 -11.42 -8.10 3.35
CA LEU A 17 -11.35 -6.82 2.66
C LEU A 17 -11.29 -5.66 3.66
N ALA A 18 -12.11 -5.70 4.71
CA ALA A 18 -12.06 -4.70 5.78
C ALA A 18 -10.71 -4.70 6.49
N PHE A 19 -10.12 -5.89 6.72
CA PHE A 19 -8.79 -6.00 7.30
C PHE A 19 -7.74 -5.26 6.48
N TRP A 20 -7.67 -5.47 5.15
CA TRP A 20 -6.71 -4.78 4.27
C TRP A 20 -6.84 -3.25 4.26
N PHE A 21 -8.06 -2.74 4.44
CA PHE A 21 -8.34 -1.30 4.48
C PHE A 21 -8.19 -0.69 5.87
N SER A 22 -8.11 -1.52 6.92
CA SER A 22 -7.97 -1.08 8.30
C SER A 22 -6.52 -0.77 8.67
N ASP A 23 -6.35 -0.05 9.78
CA ASP A 23 -5.03 0.20 10.39
C ASP A 23 -4.41 -1.06 11.03
N GLN A 24 -5.12 -2.19 11.08
CA GLN A 24 -4.58 -3.47 11.57
C GLN A 24 -3.76 -4.21 10.51
N TYR A 25 -3.82 -3.78 9.25
CA TYR A 25 -3.00 -4.37 8.20
C TYR A 25 -1.53 -3.96 8.36
N ASP A 26 -0.66 -4.94 8.60
CA ASP A 26 0.75 -4.74 8.96
C ASP A 26 1.73 -5.45 8.01
N ILE A 27 1.33 -5.71 6.76
CA ILE A 27 2.23 -6.30 5.77
C ILE A 27 2.97 -5.17 5.04
N PRO A 28 4.29 -5.02 5.19
CA PRO A 28 5.02 -3.90 4.62
C PRO A 28 5.16 -4.00 3.10
N THR A 29 5.08 -2.86 2.42
CA THR A 29 5.37 -2.74 0.98
C THR A 29 6.73 -2.07 0.78
N LYS A 30 7.59 -2.64 -0.07
CA LYS A 30 8.95 -2.12 -0.32
C LYS A 30 9.08 -1.64 -1.76
N MET A 31 9.63 -0.44 -1.92
CA MET A 31 9.93 0.15 -3.22
C MET A 31 11.43 0.40 -3.36
N GLY A 32 12.04 -0.17 -4.40
CA GLY A 32 13.44 0.02 -4.76
C GLY A 32 13.58 0.86 -6.02
N VAL A 33 14.42 1.89 -5.97
CA VAL A 33 14.70 2.82 -7.07
C VAL A 33 16.08 2.49 -7.63
N TYR A 34 16.16 2.36 -8.95
CA TYR A 34 17.39 2.04 -9.66
C TYR A 34 17.65 3.04 -10.78
N GLN A 35 18.91 3.17 -11.18
CA GLN A 35 19.31 4.04 -12.28
C GLN A 35 19.03 3.40 -13.64
N GLY A 36 18.30 4.14 -14.49
CA GLY A 36 18.00 3.73 -15.85
C GLY A 36 17.17 2.44 -15.93
N LEU A 37 17.13 1.83 -17.11
CA LEU A 37 16.29 0.65 -17.38
C LEU A 37 16.93 -0.66 -16.90
N ASN A 38 18.26 -0.70 -16.79
CA ASN A 38 19.00 -1.95 -16.57
C ASN A 38 19.08 -2.36 -15.09
N ARG A 39 18.49 -1.59 -14.17
CA ARG A 39 18.46 -1.85 -12.71
C ARG A 39 19.83 -2.19 -12.10
N SER A 40 20.92 -1.77 -12.73
CA SER A 40 22.28 -2.17 -12.36
C SER A 40 22.85 -1.37 -11.19
N VAL A 41 22.37 -0.15 -10.99
CA VAL A 41 22.78 0.73 -9.90
C VAL A 41 21.58 1.02 -9.01
N PHE A 42 21.62 0.54 -7.77
CA PHE A 42 20.63 0.85 -6.74
C PHE A 42 20.81 2.29 -6.26
N ARG A 43 19.72 3.06 -6.19
CA ARG A 43 19.73 4.45 -5.72
C ARG A 43 19.15 4.60 -4.33
N SER A 44 17.95 4.07 -4.11
CA SER A 44 17.23 4.26 -2.85
C SER A 44 16.20 3.17 -2.63
N LYS A 45 15.81 2.98 -1.37
CA LYS A 45 14.68 2.13 -0.97
C LYS A 45 13.78 2.90 -0.02
N LYS A 46 12.49 2.61 -0.09
CA LYS A 46 11.52 3.04 0.90
C LYS A 46 10.61 1.88 1.27
N GLU A 47 10.23 1.82 2.53
CA GLU A 47 9.30 0.84 3.06
C GLU A 47 8.09 1.59 3.61
N PHE A 48 6.91 1.04 3.33
CA PHE A 48 5.62 1.59 3.74
C PHE A 48 4.88 0.55 4.56
N GLN A 49 4.11 1.03 5.53
CA GLN A 49 3.27 0.24 6.43
C GLN A 49 1.87 0.88 6.54
N GLY A 50 0.93 0.12 7.08
CA GLY A 50 -0.46 0.50 7.24
C GLY A 50 -1.36 -0.01 6.13
N SER A 51 -2.63 0.42 6.12
CA SER A 51 -3.64 -0.08 5.18
C SER A 51 -3.23 0.04 3.71
N ILE A 52 -3.87 -0.75 2.86
CA ILE A 52 -3.61 -0.73 1.42
C ILE A 52 -3.82 0.66 0.79
N VAL A 53 -4.74 1.46 1.34
CA VAL A 53 -4.97 2.85 0.89
C VAL A 53 -3.75 3.73 1.18
N LYS A 54 -3.19 3.63 2.39
CA LYS A 54 -1.95 4.33 2.77
C LYS A 54 -0.77 3.88 1.91
N HIS A 55 -0.68 2.58 1.61
CA HIS A 55 0.36 2.08 0.70
C HIS A 55 0.26 2.70 -0.70
N ILE A 56 -0.93 2.73 -1.30
CA ILE A 56 -1.14 3.31 -2.63
C ILE A 56 -0.74 4.79 -2.63
N GLU A 57 -1.23 5.57 -1.67
CA GLU A 57 -0.91 7.00 -1.54
C GLU A 57 0.61 7.21 -1.43
N LYS A 58 1.27 6.51 -0.50
CA LYS A 58 2.70 6.70 -0.22
C LYS A 58 3.61 6.19 -1.34
N VAL A 59 3.21 5.13 -2.04
CA VAL A 59 3.92 4.66 -3.23
C VAL A 59 3.83 5.68 -4.35
N MET A 60 2.64 6.25 -4.60
CA MET A 60 2.47 7.28 -5.63
C MET A 60 3.23 8.56 -5.30
N GLU A 61 3.16 9.04 -4.05
CA GLU A 61 3.97 10.18 -3.59
C GLU A 61 5.48 9.95 -3.80
N TYR A 62 5.96 8.76 -3.42
CA TYR A 62 7.38 8.44 -3.56
C TYR A 62 7.80 8.24 -5.02
N TYR A 63 6.90 7.72 -5.86
CA TYR A 63 7.12 7.62 -7.29
C TYR A 63 7.33 9.00 -7.92
N GLU A 64 6.47 9.98 -7.62
CA GLU A 64 6.61 11.35 -8.13
C GLU A 64 7.94 12.00 -7.70
N VAL A 65 8.33 11.88 -6.42
CA VAL A 65 9.63 12.37 -5.92
C VAL A 65 10.81 11.72 -6.64
N CYS A 66 10.72 10.43 -6.97
CA CYS A 66 11.79 9.72 -7.65
C CYS A 66 11.87 10.02 -9.16
N ASN A 67 10.80 10.54 -9.74
CA ASN A 67 10.66 10.88 -11.15
C ASN A 67 10.83 12.38 -11.43
N GLU A 68 11.27 13.18 -10.45
CA GLU A 68 11.64 14.57 -10.70
C GLU A 68 12.63 14.65 -11.89
N VAL A 69 12.18 15.33 -12.94
CA VAL A 69 12.86 15.53 -14.23
C VAL A 69 14.03 16.47 -14.09
#